data_AF-A0A2R7Y343-F1
#
_entry.id   AF-A0A2R7Y343-F1
#
_cell.length_a   1.000
_cell.length_b   1.000
_cell.length_c   1.000
_cell.angle_alpha   90.00
_cell.angle_beta   90.00
_cell.angle_gamma   90.00
#
_symmetry.space_group_name_H-M   'P 1'
#
loop_
_entity.id
_entity.type
_entity.pdbx_description
1 polymer ?
#
loop_
_entity_poly.entity_id
_entity_poly.type
_entity_poly.pdbx_seq_one_letter_code
_entity_poly.pdbx_strand_id
1 'polypeptide(L)'
;MKDIITQMKDTSELMLDLAFSTILFEEEYFAEEVLELEKKMTELCFKAREVVMLASKGIKEVESLSAVLQIIQAAEKVSNAAVDIATIELRDIGLPKAFFKTMHLIEETITSLVVPENSAGIGKSLDYVEKETGMQIITLKRDGQWLIKPDGRITLKAGDKLIAKGPFEALSNFEVFMLGKHVMVPSISELMEPESQRKIREMLVEMMNLSQLAVDLAYSSTIFYNREIAEEVSKVEENMDRMQEAVEHEILLFAKVTDNVKLLRGLLRLAWALETITDASVEMASIVQSGVALHPIFISAMEESDEVIGKVEVKPGSKLDGLTVTECGLQSDMGIQIVTIRKARTGKWEYHPKGDTKIEAGDVLILKGRKEAIDSLTSLTAMESAPNEPGQV
;
A
#
# COMPACT_ATOMS: atom_id res chain seq x y z
N MET A 1 -7.99 -14.72 17.69
CA MET A 1 -6.65 -14.68 17.06
C MET A 1 -6.74 -14.24 15.62
N LYS A 2 -7.49 -14.96 14.76
CA LYS A 2 -7.74 -14.57 13.37
C LYS A 2 -8.13 -13.09 13.24
N ASP A 3 -9.21 -12.68 13.90
CA ASP A 3 -9.71 -11.30 13.88
C ASP A 3 -8.70 -10.26 14.38
N ILE A 4 -7.78 -10.65 15.28
CA ILE A 4 -6.71 -9.76 15.77
C ILE A 4 -5.68 -9.56 14.67
N ILE A 5 -5.24 -10.63 14.01
CA ILE A 5 -4.27 -10.57 12.91
C ILE A 5 -4.83 -9.75 11.75
N THR A 6 -6.08 -9.99 11.37
CA THR A 6 -6.79 -9.24 10.32
C THR A 6 -6.80 -7.74 10.66
N GLN A 7 -7.29 -7.39 11.86
CA GLN A 7 -7.34 -5.99 12.29
C GLN A 7 -5.95 -5.34 12.36
N MET A 8 -4.90 -6.07 12.70
CA MET A 8 -3.55 -5.54 12.76
C MET A 8 -3.00 -5.19 11.37
N LYS A 9 -3.18 -6.07 10.38
CA LYS A 9 -2.83 -5.76 8.98
C LYS A 9 -3.57 -4.52 8.51
N ASP A 10 -4.90 -4.54 8.60
CA ASP A 10 -5.75 -3.44 8.11
C ASP A 10 -5.45 -2.11 8.85
N THR A 11 -5.15 -2.18 10.15
CA THR A 11 -4.77 -0.99 10.93
C THR A 11 -3.41 -0.45 10.49
N SER A 12 -2.42 -1.31 10.25
CA SER A 12 -1.08 -0.89 9.81
C SER A 12 -1.10 -0.24 8.41
N GLU A 13 -1.88 -0.79 7.47
CA GLU A 13 -2.07 -0.23 6.14
C GLU A 13 -2.77 1.14 6.20
N LEU A 14 -3.85 1.24 6.97
CA LEU A 14 -4.55 2.51 7.18
C LEU A 14 -3.66 3.57 7.83
N MET A 15 -2.82 3.19 8.79
CA MET A 15 -1.88 4.12 9.42
C MET A 15 -0.87 4.68 8.41
N LEU A 16 -0.35 3.86 7.49
CA LEU A 16 0.52 4.33 6.42
C LEU A 16 -0.21 5.30 5.47
N ASP A 17 -1.41 4.95 5.03
CA ASP A 17 -2.23 5.79 4.15
C ASP A 17 -2.49 7.17 4.77
N LEU A 18 -2.83 7.21 6.06
CA LEU A 18 -3.08 8.45 6.81
C LEU A 18 -1.79 9.22 7.09
N ALA A 19 -0.68 8.54 7.37
CA ALA A 19 0.61 9.20 7.58
C ALA A 19 1.11 9.89 6.31
N PHE A 20 0.98 9.24 5.15
CA PHE A 20 1.28 9.88 3.86
C PHE A 20 0.28 10.98 3.53
N SER A 21 -1.02 10.78 3.79
CA SER A 21 -2.03 11.84 3.64
C SER A 21 -1.74 13.06 4.51
N THR A 22 -1.25 12.87 5.73
CA THR A 22 -0.84 13.95 6.63
C THR A 22 0.22 14.82 5.97
N ILE A 23 1.27 14.19 5.43
CA ILE A 23 2.34 14.91 4.73
C ILE A 23 1.75 15.61 3.51
N LEU A 24 1.00 14.92 2.66
CA LEU A 24 0.61 15.49 1.37
C LEU A 24 -0.40 16.65 1.47
N PHE A 25 -1.24 16.66 2.51
CA PHE A 25 -2.33 17.63 2.63
C PHE A 25 -2.22 18.61 3.80
N GLU A 26 -1.18 18.50 4.64
CA GLU A 26 -1.00 19.34 5.82
C GLU A 26 -2.25 19.28 6.76
N GLU A 27 -2.81 18.08 6.96
CA GLU A 27 -4.02 17.86 7.76
C GLU A 27 -3.68 17.23 9.12
N GLU A 28 -3.59 18.05 10.17
CA GLU A 28 -3.27 17.62 11.55
C GLU A 28 -4.20 16.50 12.07
N TYR A 29 -5.47 16.50 11.66
CA TYR A 29 -6.44 15.49 12.08
C TYR A 29 -5.99 14.05 11.74
N PHE A 30 -5.37 13.84 10.57
CA PHE A 30 -4.89 12.49 10.21
C PHE A 30 -3.74 12.05 11.07
N ALA A 31 -2.88 12.98 11.49
CA ALA A 31 -1.80 12.66 12.37
C ALA A 31 -2.28 12.31 13.79
N GLU A 32 -3.30 13.02 14.29
CA GLU A 32 -3.98 12.65 15.54
C GLU A 32 -4.63 11.28 15.44
N GLU A 33 -5.29 10.97 14.33
CA GLU A 33 -5.88 9.64 14.10
C GLU A 33 -4.82 8.55 14.07
N VAL A 34 -3.67 8.77 13.40
CA VAL A 34 -2.55 7.82 13.39
C VAL A 34 -2.08 7.51 14.82
N LEU A 35 -2.02 8.51 15.72
CA LEU A 35 -1.70 8.30 17.13
C LEU A 35 -2.78 7.51 17.89
N GLU A 36 -4.06 7.65 17.55
CA GLU A 36 -5.12 6.82 18.13
C GLU A 36 -5.06 5.37 17.61
N LEU A 37 -4.76 5.18 16.33
CA LEU A 37 -4.54 3.86 15.74
C LEU A 37 -3.30 3.17 16.31
N GLU A 38 -2.25 3.90 16.67
CA GLU A 38 -1.08 3.37 17.40
C GLU A 38 -1.49 2.75 18.75
N LYS A 39 -2.35 3.42 19.52
CA LYS A 39 -2.87 2.88 20.79
C LYS A 39 -3.66 1.59 20.54
N LYS A 40 -4.51 1.59 19.51
CA LYS A 40 -5.25 0.39 19.10
C LYS A 40 -4.30 -0.74 18.69
N MET A 41 -3.26 -0.45 17.93
CA MET A 41 -2.24 -1.42 17.50
C MET A 41 -1.52 -2.02 18.71
N THR A 42 -1.14 -1.18 19.67
CA THR A 42 -0.52 -1.61 20.94
C THR A 42 -1.43 -2.58 21.72
N GLU A 43 -2.74 -2.26 21.80
CA GLU A 43 -3.71 -3.16 22.44
C GLU A 43 -3.87 -4.49 21.69
N LEU A 44 -3.92 -4.45 20.35
CA LEU A 44 -4.01 -5.65 19.52
C LEU A 44 -2.77 -6.54 19.69
N CYS A 45 -1.56 -5.96 19.73
CA CYS A 45 -0.31 -6.66 20.02
C CYS A 45 -0.34 -7.35 21.38
N PHE A 46 -0.83 -6.66 22.41
CA PHE A 46 -0.95 -7.23 23.75
C PHE A 46 -1.91 -8.44 23.74
N LYS A 47 -3.11 -8.28 23.17
CA LYS A 47 -4.10 -9.36 23.04
C LYS A 47 -3.58 -10.54 22.21
N ALA A 48 -2.84 -10.27 21.14
CA ALA A 48 -2.22 -11.30 20.31
C ALA A 48 -1.23 -12.15 21.12
N ARG A 49 -0.36 -11.51 21.91
CA ARG A 49 0.60 -12.20 22.78
C ARG A 49 -0.11 -13.10 23.79
N GLU A 50 -1.14 -12.61 24.47
CA GLU A 50 -1.92 -13.42 25.42
C GLU A 50 -2.53 -14.66 24.76
N VAL A 51 -3.18 -14.48 23.60
CA VAL A 51 -3.84 -15.58 22.89
C VAL A 51 -2.82 -16.61 22.40
N VAL A 52 -1.67 -16.17 21.87
CA VAL A 52 -0.58 -17.06 21.45
C VAL A 52 -0.04 -17.87 22.64
N MET A 53 0.21 -17.22 23.78
CA MET A 53 0.72 -17.88 24.99
C MET A 53 -0.26 -18.93 25.53
N LEU A 54 -1.57 -18.67 25.48
CA LEU A 54 -2.59 -19.59 25.96
C LEU A 54 -2.88 -20.74 24.98
N ALA A 55 -2.74 -20.49 23.67
CA ALA A 55 -3.02 -21.47 22.62
C ALA A 55 -1.88 -22.48 22.44
N SER A 56 -0.63 -22.09 22.71
CA SER A 56 0.56 -22.89 22.42
C SER A 56 0.64 -24.18 23.25
N LYS A 57 0.29 -25.34 22.66
CA LYS A 57 0.41 -26.66 23.30
C LYS A 57 1.48 -27.51 22.62
N GLY A 58 2.72 -27.33 23.07
CA GLY A 58 3.87 -28.13 22.64
C GLY A 58 4.71 -27.47 21.56
N ILE A 59 5.88 -28.07 21.29
CA ILE A 59 6.99 -27.42 20.58
C ILE A 59 6.61 -26.95 19.17
N LYS A 60 5.94 -27.79 18.37
CA LYS A 60 5.55 -27.42 17.00
C LYS A 60 4.54 -26.28 16.93
N GLU A 61 3.60 -26.25 17.86
CA GLU A 61 2.59 -25.19 17.93
C GLU A 61 3.23 -23.88 18.40
N VAL A 62 4.16 -23.95 19.37
CA VAL A 62 4.98 -22.81 19.80
C VAL A 62 5.78 -22.23 18.63
N GLU A 63 6.46 -23.06 17.84
CA GLU A 63 7.25 -22.61 16.68
C GLU A 63 6.36 -21.88 15.66
N SER A 64 5.25 -22.49 15.26
CA SER A 64 4.36 -21.89 14.25
C SER A 64 3.64 -20.63 14.73
N LEU A 65 3.21 -20.58 15.99
CA LEU A 65 2.58 -19.39 16.57
C LEU A 65 3.60 -18.29 16.90
N SER A 66 4.85 -18.64 17.21
CA SER A 66 5.94 -17.68 17.37
C SER A 66 6.23 -16.96 16.05
N ALA A 67 6.18 -17.67 14.92
CA ALA A 67 6.29 -17.07 13.60
C ALA A 67 5.16 -16.06 13.33
N VAL A 68 3.91 -16.42 13.66
CA VAL A 68 2.79 -15.48 13.55
C VAL A 68 3.00 -14.26 14.45
N LEU A 69 3.52 -14.45 15.66
CA LEU A 69 3.82 -13.36 16.58
C LEU A 69 4.94 -12.43 16.06
N GLN A 70 5.89 -12.95 15.29
CA GLN A 70 6.91 -12.14 14.62
C GLN A 70 6.29 -11.26 13.51
N ILE A 71 5.37 -11.78 12.70
CA ILE A 71 4.64 -10.97 11.70
C ILE A 71 3.86 -9.83 12.39
N ILE A 72 3.20 -10.15 13.49
CA ILE A 72 2.45 -9.19 14.33
C ILE A 72 3.38 -8.07 14.83
N GLN A 73 4.57 -8.39 15.30
CA GLN A 73 5.55 -7.40 15.75
C GLN A 73 6.10 -6.54 14.62
N ALA A 74 6.34 -7.14 13.45
CA ALA A 74 6.75 -6.36 12.29
C ALA A 74 5.64 -5.40 11.83
N ALA A 75 4.36 -5.80 11.89
CA ALA A 75 3.24 -4.91 11.57
C ALA A 75 3.15 -3.74 12.57
N GLU A 76 3.46 -4.00 13.85
CA GLU A 76 3.59 -2.97 14.88
C GLU A 76 4.73 -2.00 14.56
N LYS A 77 5.89 -2.49 14.09
CA LYS A 77 7.01 -1.64 13.65
C LYS A 77 6.65 -0.75 12.47
N VAL A 78 5.96 -1.28 11.45
CA VAL A 78 5.41 -0.48 10.34
C VAL A 78 4.50 0.63 10.87
N SER A 79 3.62 0.29 11.82
CA SER A 79 2.70 1.24 12.46
C SER A 79 3.43 2.34 13.23
N ASN A 80 4.49 1.99 13.96
CA ASN A 80 5.32 2.98 14.68
C ASN A 80 6.06 3.91 13.72
N ALA A 81 6.56 3.38 12.60
CA ALA A 81 7.17 4.22 11.56
C ALA A 81 6.13 5.17 10.91
N ALA A 82 4.89 4.72 10.72
CA ALA A 82 3.79 5.58 10.27
C ALA A 82 3.53 6.75 11.26
N VAL A 83 3.63 6.51 12.56
CA VAL A 83 3.57 7.56 13.59
C VAL A 83 4.73 8.55 13.47
N ASP A 84 5.94 8.06 13.19
CA ASP A 84 7.10 8.93 12.98
C ASP A 84 6.93 9.87 11.79
N ILE A 85 6.33 9.36 10.70
CA ILE A 85 5.94 10.14 9.50
C ILE A 85 4.86 11.17 9.87
N ALA A 86 3.75 10.74 10.47
CA ALA A 86 2.63 11.61 10.82
C ALA A 86 3.04 12.74 11.80
N THR A 87 3.92 12.45 12.75
CA THR A 87 4.38 13.43 13.74
C THR A 87 5.37 14.47 13.18
N ILE A 88 5.79 14.37 11.92
CA ILE A 88 6.54 15.44 11.25
C ILE A 88 5.70 16.72 11.18
N GLU A 89 4.40 16.58 10.89
CA GLU A 89 3.47 17.71 10.80
C GLU A 89 3.07 18.20 12.19
N LEU A 90 2.60 17.32 13.09
CA LEU A 90 2.13 17.70 14.44
C LEU A 90 3.18 18.43 15.29
N ARG A 91 4.45 18.13 15.09
CA ARG A 91 5.55 18.71 15.88
C ARG A 91 6.18 19.92 15.20
N ASP A 92 5.59 20.43 14.11
CA ASP A 92 6.12 21.53 13.30
C ASP A 92 7.61 21.30 12.96
N ILE A 93 7.94 20.04 12.64
CA ILE A 93 9.27 19.64 12.16
C ILE A 93 9.38 20.03 10.68
N GLY A 94 8.28 19.91 9.92
CA GLY A 94 8.09 20.46 8.59
C GLY A 94 8.88 19.77 7.48
N LEU A 95 8.34 19.81 6.26
CA LEU A 95 8.98 19.34 5.02
C LEU A 95 9.05 20.46 3.98
N PRO A 96 9.98 20.39 3.01
CA PRO A 96 10.00 21.37 1.93
C PRO A 96 8.68 21.34 1.16
N LYS A 97 8.09 22.51 0.88
CA LYS A 97 6.76 22.63 0.26
C LYS A 97 6.58 21.89 -1.07
N ALA A 98 7.68 21.61 -1.76
CA ALA A 98 7.66 20.86 -3.01
C ALA A 98 7.19 19.40 -2.82
N PHE A 99 7.36 18.81 -1.63
CA PHE A 99 6.83 17.47 -1.31
C PHE A 99 5.31 17.39 -1.43
N PHE A 100 4.59 18.46 -1.09
CA PHE A 100 3.13 18.51 -1.22
C PHE A 100 2.63 18.42 -2.66
N LYS A 101 3.53 18.54 -3.65
CA LYS A 101 3.19 18.48 -5.08
C LYS A 101 3.65 17.19 -5.76
N THR A 102 4.07 16.17 -5.01
CA THR A 102 4.57 14.90 -5.55
C THR A 102 3.58 13.75 -5.51
N MET A 103 2.32 14.05 -5.20
CA MET A 103 1.26 13.05 -5.04
C MET A 103 1.16 12.08 -6.23
N HIS A 104 1.34 12.60 -7.45
CA HIS A 104 1.31 11.86 -8.71
C HIS A 104 2.52 10.96 -8.98
N LEU A 105 3.57 11.06 -8.15
CA LEU A 105 4.77 10.23 -8.26
C LEU A 105 4.77 9.05 -7.29
N ILE A 106 3.77 9.00 -6.41
CA ILE A 106 3.54 7.88 -5.51
C ILE A 106 2.71 6.86 -6.27
N GLU A 107 3.14 5.59 -6.23
CA GLU A 107 2.50 4.45 -6.93
C GLU A 107 0.97 4.42 -6.68
N GLU A 108 0.56 4.40 -5.40
CA GLU A 108 -0.80 4.75 -5.02
C GLU A 108 -0.90 6.27 -4.80
N THR A 109 -1.33 6.97 -5.85
CA THR A 109 -1.61 8.40 -5.77
C THR A 109 -2.74 8.67 -4.80
N ILE A 110 -2.48 9.55 -3.84
CA ILE A 110 -3.50 10.07 -2.94
C ILE A 110 -4.05 11.38 -3.54
N THR A 111 -5.31 11.71 -3.33
CA THR A 111 -5.92 12.98 -3.76
C THR A 111 -6.95 13.48 -2.74
N SER A 112 -7.17 14.79 -2.72
CA SER A 112 -8.16 15.44 -1.87
C SER A 112 -9.05 16.35 -2.70
N LEU A 113 -10.37 16.19 -2.57
CA LEU A 113 -11.33 17.05 -3.25
C LEU A 113 -12.56 17.33 -2.41
N VAL A 114 -13.25 18.42 -2.73
CA VAL A 114 -14.57 18.75 -2.17
C VAL A 114 -15.61 18.47 -3.24
N VAL A 115 -16.63 17.69 -2.91
CA VAL A 115 -17.71 17.30 -3.82
C VAL A 115 -18.56 18.54 -4.16
N PRO A 116 -18.55 19.01 -5.42
CA PRO A 116 -19.32 20.19 -5.82
C PRO A 116 -20.81 19.85 -5.96
N GLU A 117 -21.68 20.88 -5.94
CA GLU A 117 -23.14 20.71 -6.04
C GLU A 117 -23.62 20.00 -7.32
N ASN A 118 -22.83 20.04 -8.39
CA ASN A 118 -23.12 19.43 -9.68
C ASN A 118 -22.38 18.10 -9.92
N SER A 119 -21.79 17.51 -8.87
CA SER A 119 -21.03 16.27 -8.96
C SER A 119 -21.91 15.07 -9.38
N ALA A 120 -21.39 14.21 -10.27
CA ALA A 120 -22.06 12.95 -10.60
C ALA A 120 -22.06 11.94 -9.43
N GLY A 121 -21.19 12.15 -8.43
CA GLY A 121 -21.13 11.33 -7.23
C GLY A 121 -22.28 11.57 -6.25
N ILE A 122 -23.01 12.70 -6.32
CA ILE A 122 -24.08 13.00 -5.36
C ILE A 122 -25.17 11.91 -5.40
N GLY A 123 -25.52 11.40 -4.22
CA GLY A 123 -26.51 10.34 -4.05
C GLY A 123 -26.01 8.93 -4.39
N LYS A 124 -24.77 8.78 -4.88
CA LYS A 124 -24.11 7.48 -5.04
C LYS A 124 -23.49 7.04 -3.72
N SER A 125 -23.43 5.73 -3.49
CA SER A 125 -22.69 5.16 -2.36
C SER A 125 -21.19 5.22 -2.62
N LEU A 126 -20.38 5.25 -1.55
CA LEU A 126 -18.92 5.20 -1.69
C LEU A 126 -18.48 3.96 -2.47
N ASP A 127 -19.02 2.78 -2.17
CA ASP A 127 -18.73 1.55 -2.93
C ASP A 127 -18.98 1.67 -4.43
N TYR A 128 -20.04 2.41 -4.82
CA TYR A 128 -20.33 2.65 -6.22
C TYR A 128 -19.25 3.53 -6.85
N VAL A 129 -18.88 4.60 -6.16
CA VAL A 129 -17.84 5.53 -6.63
C VAL A 129 -16.51 4.81 -6.77
N GLU A 130 -16.07 4.09 -5.75
CA GLU A 130 -14.78 3.39 -5.77
C GLU A 130 -14.70 2.40 -6.92
N LYS A 131 -15.79 1.68 -7.18
CA LYS A 131 -15.89 0.76 -8.32
C LYS A 131 -15.91 1.46 -9.67
N GLU A 132 -16.59 2.59 -9.78
CA GLU A 132 -16.73 3.34 -11.03
C GLU A 132 -15.44 4.08 -11.40
N THR A 133 -14.67 4.53 -10.41
CA THR A 133 -13.50 5.39 -10.64
C THR A 133 -12.18 4.70 -10.40
N GLY A 134 -12.14 3.56 -9.70
CA GLY A 134 -10.90 2.87 -9.31
C GLY A 134 -10.12 3.56 -8.20
N MET A 135 -10.73 4.51 -7.48
CA MET A 135 -10.12 5.24 -6.36
C MET A 135 -10.84 4.88 -5.07
N GLN A 136 -10.13 4.36 -4.08
CA GLN A 136 -10.66 4.00 -2.77
C GLN A 136 -10.75 5.23 -1.86
N ILE A 137 -11.88 5.41 -1.16
CA ILE A 137 -12.08 6.53 -0.24
C ILE A 137 -11.49 6.17 1.15
N ILE A 138 -10.38 6.80 1.50
CA ILE A 138 -9.74 6.64 2.81
C ILE A 138 -10.51 7.44 3.87
N THR A 139 -10.90 8.67 3.54
CA THR A 139 -11.58 9.56 4.49
C THR A 139 -12.68 10.39 3.86
N LEU A 140 -13.69 10.71 4.67
CA LEU A 140 -14.80 11.58 4.33
C LEU A 140 -15.00 12.63 5.45
N LYS A 141 -14.88 13.92 5.13
CA LYS A 141 -15.31 15.01 6.00
C LYS A 141 -16.72 15.46 5.66
N ARG A 142 -17.61 15.46 6.65
CA ARG A 142 -18.97 15.99 6.53
C ARG A 142 -19.33 16.76 7.79
N ASP A 143 -19.92 17.94 7.63
CA ASP A 143 -20.37 18.79 8.74
C ASP A 143 -19.26 19.07 9.78
N GLY A 144 -18.02 19.20 9.30
CA GLY A 144 -16.84 19.45 10.14
C GLY A 144 -16.23 18.21 10.81
N GLN A 145 -16.85 17.03 10.69
CA GLN A 145 -16.37 15.77 11.25
C GLN A 145 -15.73 14.90 10.18
N TRP A 146 -14.59 14.30 10.50
CA TRP A 146 -13.94 13.31 9.64
C TRP A 146 -14.42 11.90 10.00
N LEU A 147 -14.63 11.10 8.95
CA LEU A 147 -14.88 9.67 9.00
C LEU A 147 -13.69 8.99 8.36
N ILE A 148 -12.99 8.19 9.15
CA ILE A 148 -11.83 7.41 8.72
C ILE A 148 -12.31 6.02 8.31
N LYS A 149 -11.90 5.59 7.12
CA LYS A 149 -12.38 4.35 6.47
C LYS A 149 -13.92 4.26 6.52
N PRO A 150 -14.63 5.21 5.89
CA PRO A 150 -16.08 5.30 5.96
C PRO A 150 -16.75 4.04 5.39
N ASP A 151 -17.91 3.68 5.94
CA ASP A 151 -18.71 2.56 5.42
C ASP A 151 -19.11 2.80 3.96
N GLY A 152 -18.86 1.80 3.10
CA GLY A 152 -19.10 1.85 1.66
C GLY A 152 -20.54 2.20 1.25
N ARG A 153 -21.52 1.99 2.14
CA ARG A 153 -22.94 2.29 1.93
C ARG A 153 -23.29 3.76 2.13
N ILE A 154 -22.39 4.56 2.70
CA ILE A 154 -22.60 6.00 2.89
C ILE A 154 -22.80 6.65 1.52
N THR A 155 -23.83 7.48 1.40
CA THR A 155 -24.11 8.24 0.18
C THR A 155 -23.43 9.59 0.20
N LEU A 156 -22.82 9.99 -0.92
CA LEU A 156 -22.15 11.28 -1.07
C LEU A 156 -23.13 12.45 -1.19
N LYS A 157 -22.71 13.58 -0.65
CA LYS A 157 -23.43 14.85 -0.64
C LYS A 157 -22.52 15.98 -1.11
N ALA A 158 -23.12 17.04 -1.62
CA ALA A 158 -22.40 18.27 -1.92
C ALA A 158 -21.74 18.81 -0.64
N GLY A 159 -20.50 19.29 -0.77
CA GLY A 159 -19.69 19.81 0.33
C GLY A 159 -18.90 18.76 1.12
N ASP A 160 -19.10 17.47 0.86
CA ASP A 160 -18.22 16.43 1.40
C ASP A 160 -16.77 16.66 0.96
N LYS A 161 -15.81 16.58 1.88
CA LYS A 161 -14.38 16.53 1.52
C LYS A 161 -13.93 15.07 1.54
N LEU A 162 -13.39 14.60 0.43
CA LEU A 162 -12.90 13.23 0.29
C LEU A 162 -11.39 13.22 0.24
N ILE A 163 -10.79 12.21 0.86
CA ILE A 163 -9.44 11.77 0.50
C ILE A 163 -9.55 10.36 -0.04
N ALA A 164 -9.00 10.20 -1.23
CA ALA A 164 -9.01 8.95 -1.94
C ALA A 164 -7.59 8.55 -2.33
N LYS A 165 -7.34 7.25 -2.41
CA LYS A 165 -6.11 6.70 -2.98
C LYS A 165 -6.42 5.75 -4.12
N GLY A 166 -5.45 5.55 -4.99
CA GLY A 166 -5.52 4.60 -6.08
C GLY A 166 -4.43 4.89 -7.09
N PRO A 167 -4.42 4.20 -8.24
CA PRO A 167 -3.39 4.38 -9.24
C PRO A 167 -3.48 5.79 -9.85
N PHE A 168 -2.36 6.29 -10.36
CA PHE A 168 -2.34 7.60 -11.00
C PHE A 168 -3.33 7.71 -12.17
N GLU A 169 -3.52 6.65 -12.94
CA GLU A 169 -4.45 6.63 -14.08
C GLU A 169 -5.91 6.82 -13.66
N ALA A 170 -6.30 6.29 -12.49
CA ALA A 170 -7.66 6.39 -11.95
C ALA A 170 -7.99 7.81 -11.45
N LEU A 171 -6.97 8.62 -11.12
CA LEU A 171 -7.15 10.00 -10.66
C LEU A 171 -7.97 10.81 -11.68
N SER A 172 -7.66 10.66 -12.97
CA SER A 172 -8.35 11.41 -14.01
C SER A 172 -9.84 11.07 -14.09
N ASN A 173 -10.18 9.79 -14.05
CA ASN A 173 -11.55 9.30 -14.03
C ASN A 173 -12.29 9.78 -12.79
N PHE A 174 -11.64 9.69 -11.61
CA PHE A 174 -12.20 10.16 -10.35
C PHE A 174 -12.49 11.65 -10.34
N GLU A 175 -11.56 12.48 -10.81
CA GLU A 175 -11.77 13.92 -10.89
C GLU A 175 -12.84 14.30 -11.92
N VAL A 176 -12.89 13.65 -13.08
CA VAL A 176 -13.96 13.87 -14.06
C VAL A 176 -15.31 13.46 -13.47
N PHE A 177 -15.40 12.33 -12.79
CA PHE A 177 -16.62 11.85 -12.15
C PHE A 177 -17.08 12.79 -11.03
N MET A 178 -16.16 13.27 -10.20
CA MET A 178 -16.47 14.12 -9.05
C MET A 178 -16.67 15.60 -9.42
N LEU A 179 -15.80 16.15 -10.26
CA LEU A 179 -15.68 17.59 -10.53
C LEU A 179 -16.19 17.98 -11.93
N GLY A 180 -16.46 17.01 -12.80
CA GLY A 180 -16.83 17.22 -14.21
C GLY A 180 -15.64 17.59 -15.11
N LYS A 181 -14.41 17.62 -14.57
CA LYS A 181 -13.18 17.92 -15.30
C LYS A 181 -11.98 17.29 -14.59
N HIS A 182 -10.96 16.96 -15.36
CA HIS A 182 -9.65 16.63 -14.82
C HIS A 182 -8.89 17.93 -14.49
N VAL A 183 -8.28 18.00 -13.32
CA VAL A 183 -7.37 19.08 -12.93
C VAL A 183 -5.97 18.65 -13.33
N MET A 184 -5.37 19.38 -14.28
CA MET A 184 -3.99 19.11 -14.69
C MET A 184 -3.07 19.19 -13.48
N VAL A 185 -2.39 18.09 -13.17
CA VAL A 185 -1.34 18.07 -12.15
C VAL A 185 -0.18 18.95 -12.67
N PRO A 186 0.31 19.92 -11.89
CA PRO A 186 1.44 20.75 -12.30
C PRO A 186 2.62 19.87 -12.70
N SER A 187 3.26 20.16 -13.84
CA SER A 187 4.46 19.44 -14.21
C SER A 187 5.54 19.69 -13.15
N ILE A 188 6.28 18.65 -12.77
CA ILE A 188 7.43 18.77 -11.86
C ILE A 188 8.39 19.86 -12.33
N SER A 189 8.52 20.07 -13.65
CA SER A 189 9.35 21.12 -14.24
C SER A 189 8.89 22.54 -13.93
N GLU A 190 7.65 22.73 -13.46
CA GLU A 190 7.07 24.01 -13.06
C GLU A 190 7.32 24.32 -11.58
N LEU A 191 7.84 23.36 -10.82
CA LEU A 191 8.31 23.58 -9.46
C LEU A 191 9.63 24.34 -9.55
N MET A 192 9.60 25.66 -9.33
CA MET A 192 10.81 26.49 -9.21
C MET A 192 11.56 26.21 -7.88
N GLU A 193 11.93 24.94 -7.65
CA GLU A 193 12.70 24.51 -6.50
C GLU A 193 14.20 24.41 -6.83
N PRO A 194 15.09 24.61 -5.83
CA PRO A 194 16.52 24.35 -6.02
C PRO A 194 16.79 22.89 -6.42
N GLU A 195 17.78 22.66 -7.27
CA GLU A 195 18.18 21.31 -7.73
C GLU A 195 18.46 20.35 -6.56
N SER A 196 19.04 20.85 -5.47
CA SER A 196 19.28 20.08 -4.26
C SER A 196 17.99 19.58 -3.58
N GLN A 197 16.95 20.42 -3.52
CA GLN A 197 15.65 20.02 -2.96
C GLN A 197 14.94 19.02 -3.88
N ARG A 198 15.01 19.27 -5.19
CA ARG A 198 14.45 18.38 -6.20
C ARG A 198 15.02 16.97 -6.09
N LYS A 199 16.35 16.83 -6.02
CA LYS A 199 17.03 15.54 -5.92
C LYS A 199 16.61 14.78 -4.66
N ILE A 200 16.61 15.45 -3.50
CA ILE A 200 16.17 14.85 -2.23
C ILE A 200 14.70 14.40 -2.32
N ARG A 201 13.84 15.22 -2.93
CA ARG A 201 12.42 14.91 -3.14
C ARG A 201 12.21 13.69 -4.01
N GLU A 202 12.88 13.62 -5.16
CA GLU A 202 12.80 12.47 -6.06
C GLU A 202 13.26 11.17 -5.36
N MET A 203 14.34 11.24 -4.56
CA MET A 203 14.82 10.09 -3.80
C MET A 203 13.85 9.64 -2.71
N LEU A 204 13.29 10.57 -1.93
CA LEU A 204 12.34 10.23 -0.88
C LEU A 204 11.03 9.68 -1.42
N VAL A 205 10.54 10.19 -2.56
CA VAL A 205 9.36 9.62 -3.23
C VAL A 205 9.62 8.17 -3.67
N GLU A 206 10.79 7.89 -4.24
CA GLU A 206 11.14 6.53 -4.61
C GLU A 206 11.27 5.63 -3.37
N MET A 207 11.85 6.12 -2.27
CA MET A 207 11.85 5.39 -0.99
C MET A 207 10.43 5.14 -0.46
N MET A 208 9.49 6.08 -0.63
CA MET A 208 8.08 5.86 -0.28
C MET A 208 7.49 4.69 -1.08
N ASN A 209 7.71 4.66 -2.40
CA ASN A 209 7.23 3.58 -3.27
C ASN A 209 7.84 2.22 -2.91
N LEU A 210 9.15 2.19 -2.64
CA LEU A 210 9.85 0.96 -2.24
C LEU A 210 9.39 0.44 -0.88
N SER A 211 9.13 1.32 0.09
CA SER A 211 8.66 0.91 1.42
C SER A 211 7.27 0.24 1.35
N GLN A 212 6.36 0.76 0.52
CA GLN A 212 5.04 0.17 0.30
C GLN A 212 5.14 -1.17 -0.45
N LEU A 213 5.99 -1.22 -1.50
CA LEU A 213 6.28 -2.46 -2.21
C LEU A 213 6.79 -3.55 -1.26
N ALA A 214 7.71 -3.20 -0.34
CA ALA A 214 8.27 -4.14 0.61
C ALA A 214 7.19 -4.76 1.50
N VAL A 215 6.24 -3.94 1.99
CA VAL A 215 5.10 -4.40 2.81
C VAL A 215 4.22 -5.37 2.01
N ASP A 216 3.84 -4.99 0.79
CA ASP A 216 2.98 -5.83 -0.06
C ASP A 216 3.66 -7.16 -0.43
N LEU A 217 4.94 -7.14 -0.77
CA LEU A 217 5.73 -8.35 -1.05
C LEU A 217 5.92 -9.21 0.21
N ALA A 218 6.12 -8.61 1.38
CA ALA A 218 6.25 -9.33 2.64
C ALA A 218 4.97 -10.09 2.99
N TYR A 219 3.80 -9.44 2.94
CA TYR A 219 2.52 -10.12 3.10
C TYR A 219 2.29 -11.17 2.02
N SER A 220 2.57 -10.86 0.75
CA SER A 220 2.47 -11.82 -0.34
C SER A 220 3.31 -13.08 -0.11
N SER A 221 4.55 -12.90 0.35
CA SER A 221 5.48 -14.00 0.63
C SER A 221 4.99 -14.90 1.76
N THR A 222 4.41 -14.31 2.82
CA THR A 222 3.91 -15.05 3.98
C THR A 222 2.59 -15.75 3.67
N ILE A 223 1.68 -15.11 2.93
CA ILE A 223 0.40 -15.69 2.48
C ILE A 223 0.62 -16.89 1.58
N PHE A 224 1.48 -16.77 0.56
CA PHE A 224 1.74 -17.86 -0.38
C PHE A 224 2.87 -18.79 0.05
N TYR A 225 3.46 -18.53 1.21
CA TYR A 225 4.67 -19.21 1.69
C TYR A 225 5.73 -19.34 0.59
N ASN A 226 5.99 -18.23 -0.11
CA ASN A 226 6.82 -18.20 -1.31
C ASN A 226 8.18 -17.59 -1.02
N ARG A 227 9.21 -18.45 -1.02
CA ARG A 227 10.59 -18.06 -0.77
C ARG A 227 11.16 -17.13 -1.83
N GLU A 228 10.77 -17.26 -3.10
CA GLU A 228 11.24 -16.35 -4.15
C GLU A 228 10.78 -14.91 -3.85
N ILE A 229 9.49 -14.72 -3.52
CA ILE A 229 8.97 -13.39 -3.15
C ILE A 229 9.68 -12.88 -1.89
N ALA A 230 9.92 -13.73 -0.89
CA ALA A 230 10.64 -13.34 0.32
C ALA A 230 12.09 -12.92 0.03
N GLU A 231 12.78 -13.54 -0.92
CA GLU A 231 14.13 -13.14 -1.37
C GLU A 231 14.10 -11.79 -2.11
N GLU A 232 13.01 -11.47 -2.81
CA GLU A 232 12.84 -10.17 -3.44
C GLU A 232 12.64 -9.04 -2.42
N VAL A 233 11.96 -9.28 -1.30
CA VAL A 233 11.87 -8.30 -0.19
C VAL A 233 13.27 -7.91 0.29
N SER A 234 14.19 -8.88 0.44
CA SER A 234 15.58 -8.59 0.79
C SER A 234 16.33 -7.76 -0.26
N LYS A 235 15.99 -7.89 -1.55
CA LYS A 235 16.59 -7.03 -2.60
C LYS A 235 16.03 -5.61 -2.57
N VAL A 236 14.77 -5.46 -2.20
CA VAL A 236 14.18 -4.13 -1.95
C VAL A 236 14.92 -3.46 -0.79
N GLU A 237 15.23 -4.20 0.28
CA GLU A 237 16.03 -3.69 1.41
C GLU A 237 17.43 -3.25 0.98
N GLU A 238 18.16 -4.08 0.25
CA GLU A 238 19.49 -3.69 -0.25
C GLU A 238 19.46 -2.43 -1.13
N ASN A 239 18.32 -2.14 -1.79
CA ASN A 239 18.13 -0.90 -2.53
C ASN A 239 17.78 0.26 -1.60
N MET A 240 16.90 0.03 -0.62
CA MET A 240 16.52 1.00 0.40
C MET A 240 17.74 1.50 1.17
N ASP A 241 18.61 0.60 1.64
CA ASP A 241 19.88 0.91 2.31
C ASP A 241 20.72 1.92 1.50
N ARG A 242 20.95 1.61 0.21
CA ARG A 242 21.73 2.47 -0.67
C ARG A 242 21.07 3.83 -0.89
N MET A 243 19.74 3.85 -0.98
CA MET A 243 18.98 5.09 -1.12
C MET A 243 18.99 5.93 0.15
N GLN A 244 18.95 5.30 1.33
CA GLN A 244 19.08 5.94 2.62
C GLN A 244 20.45 6.63 2.75
N GLU A 245 21.54 5.90 2.49
CA GLU A 245 22.90 6.49 2.50
C GLU A 245 23.01 7.68 1.54
N ALA A 246 22.46 7.52 0.33
CA ALA A 246 22.52 8.56 -0.69
C ALA A 246 21.66 9.78 -0.32
N VAL A 247 20.46 9.60 0.25
CA VAL A 247 19.58 10.72 0.61
C VAL A 247 20.14 11.49 1.80
N GLU A 248 20.72 10.80 2.79
CA GLU A 248 21.41 11.44 3.90
C GLU A 248 22.56 12.32 3.42
N HIS A 249 23.36 11.81 2.47
CA HIS A 249 24.43 12.59 1.86
C HIS A 249 23.90 13.87 1.19
N GLU A 250 22.81 13.78 0.41
CA GLU A 250 22.19 14.95 -0.23
C GLU A 250 21.60 15.93 0.79
N ILE A 251 20.98 15.43 1.87
CA ILE A 251 20.48 16.27 2.96
C ILE A 251 21.64 17.02 3.65
N LEU A 252 22.79 16.38 3.86
CA LEU A 252 23.98 17.02 4.42
C LEU A 252 24.59 18.07 3.49
N LEU A 253 24.52 17.87 2.18
CA LEU A 253 24.88 18.92 1.22
C LEU A 253 23.89 20.09 1.26
N PHE A 254 22.59 19.79 1.32
CA PHE A 254 21.55 20.81 1.46
C PHE A 254 21.72 21.63 2.75
N ALA A 255 22.15 20.99 3.85
CA ALA A 255 22.46 21.64 5.13
C ALA A 255 23.54 22.73 5.03
N LYS A 256 24.41 22.69 4.01
CA LYS A 256 25.43 23.73 3.78
C LYS A 256 24.85 25.03 3.20
N VAL A 257 23.65 24.98 2.63
CA VAL A 257 23.04 26.08 1.87
C VAL A 257 21.66 26.48 2.40
N THR A 258 21.18 25.85 3.47
CA THR A 258 19.92 26.19 4.14
C THR A 258 20.15 26.46 5.62
N ASP A 259 19.59 27.56 6.12
CA ASP A 259 19.57 27.84 7.56
C ASP A 259 18.36 27.20 8.25
N ASN A 260 17.44 26.60 7.48
CA ASN A 260 16.21 26.02 8.02
C ASN A 260 16.43 24.58 8.50
N VAL A 261 16.93 24.46 9.73
CA VAL A 261 17.21 23.18 10.40
C VAL A 261 15.95 22.31 10.57
N LYS A 262 14.76 22.93 10.65
CA LYS A 262 13.49 22.17 10.76
C LYS A 262 13.30 21.26 9.54
N LEU A 263 13.44 21.82 8.33
CA LEU A 263 13.32 21.04 7.08
C LEU A 263 14.30 19.87 7.02
N LEU A 264 15.56 20.08 7.43
CA LEU A 264 16.57 19.01 7.46
C LEU A 264 16.14 17.86 8.39
N ARG A 265 15.60 18.19 9.57
CA ARG A 265 15.10 17.19 10.52
C ARG A 265 13.90 16.43 9.96
N GLY A 266 12.99 17.11 9.26
CA GLY A 266 11.84 16.46 8.63
C GLY A 266 12.27 15.46 7.55
N LEU A 267 13.21 15.86 6.69
CA LEU A 267 13.76 15.01 5.63
C LEU A 267 14.45 13.76 6.19
N LEU A 268 15.31 13.92 7.20
CA LEU A 268 15.97 12.78 7.86
C LEU A 268 14.98 11.84 8.54
N ARG A 269 13.97 12.40 9.22
CA ARG A 269 12.98 11.58 9.93
C ARG A 269 12.10 10.79 8.96
N LEU A 270 11.73 11.40 7.83
CA LEU A 270 11.03 10.71 6.76
C LEU A 270 11.89 9.59 6.18
N ALA A 271 13.15 9.86 5.81
CA ALA A 271 14.07 8.85 5.29
C ALA A 271 14.21 7.65 6.24
N TRP A 272 14.39 7.92 7.54
CA TRP A 272 14.53 6.90 8.56
C TRP A 272 13.27 6.06 8.73
N ALA A 273 12.09 6.69 8.79
CA ALA A 273 10.84 5.96 8.92
C ALA A 273 10.56 5.05 7.71
N LEU A 274 10.91 5.49 6.49
CA LEU A 274 10.75 4.68 5.26
C LEU A 274 11.67 3.45 5.24
N GLU A 275 12.91 3.59 5.71
CA GLU A 275 13.80 2.45 5.90
C GLU A 275 13.25 1.50 6.97
N THR A 276 12.77 2.02 8.11
CA THR A 276 12.23 1.18 9.19
C THR A 276 11.01 0.36 8.75
N ILE A 277 10.18 0.88 7.83
CA ILE A 277 9.07 0.12 7.21
C ILE A 277 9.62 -1.06 6.37
N THR A 278 10.70 -0.83 5.64
CA THR A 278 11.33 -1.84 4.76
C THR A 278 12.01 -2.92 5.60
N ASP A 279 12.73 -2.53 6.65
CA ASP A 279 13.32 -3.40 7.65
C ASP A 279 12.27 -4.32 8.30
N ALA A 280 11.15 -3.74 8.74
CA ALA A 280 10.04 -4.51 9.29
C ALA A 280 9.47 -5.51 8.26
N SER A 281 9.42 -5.13 6.99
CA SER A 281 8.97 -6.01 5.91
C SER A 281 9.93 -7.19 5.69
N VAL A 282 11.24 -6.97 5.79
CA VAL A 282 12.25 -8.04 5.77
C VAL A 282 12.07 -8.98 6.97
N GLU A 283 11.80 -8.44 8.16
CA GLU A 283 11.54 -9.27 9.35
C GLU A 283 10.34 -10.21 9.14
N MET A 284 9.26 -9.75 8.50
CA MET A 284 8.13 -10.61 8.13
C MET A 284 8.54 -11.69 7.13
N ALA A 285 9.23 -11.29 6.05
CA ALA A 285 9.63 -12.19 4.97
C ALA A 285 10.65 -13.25 5.43
N SER A 286 11.50 -12.92 6.41
CA SER A 286 12.53 -13.81 6.96
C SER A 286 11.99 -15.12 7.53
N ILE A 287 10.72 -15.13 7.96
CA ILE A 287 10.03 -16.33 8.46
C ILE A 287 9.96 -17.40 7.36
N VAL A 288 9.57 -16.99 6.16
CA VAL A 288 9.45 -17.85 4.98
C VAL A 288 10.84 -18.32 4.54
N GLN A 289 11.84 -17.43 4.57
CA GLN A 289 13.23 -17.77 4.25
C GLN A 289 13.82 -18.81 5.21
N SER A 290 13.46 -18.72 6.48
CA SER A 290 13.88 -19.63 7.55
C SER A 290 13.20 -21.00 7.50
N GLY A 291 12.22 -21.18 6.60
CA GLY A 291 11.49 -22.44 6.46
C GLY A 291 10.56 -22.78 7.64
N VAL A 292 10.21 -21.77 8.45
CA VAL A 292 9.30 -21.94 9.59
C VAL A 292 7.86 -21.93 9.11
N ALA A 293 7.14 -23.04 9.33
CA ALA A 293 5.75 -23.15 8.94
C ALA A 293 4.86 -22.17 9.71
N LEU A 294 4.04 -21.41 8.99
CA LEU A 294 3.04 -20.53 9.58
C LEU A 294 1.84 -21.33 10.07
N HIS A 295 1.29 -20.93 11.22
CA HIS A 295 0.06 -21.52 11.73
C HIS A 295 -1.13 -21.18 10.79
N PRO A 296 -2.02 -22.13 10.43
CA PRO A 296 -3.10 -21.91 9.46
C PRO A 296 -4.03 -20.73 9.78
N ILE A 297 -4.14 -20.36 11.07
CA ILE A 297 -4.90 -19.20 11.53
C ILE A 297 -4.47 -17.89 10.85
N PHE A 298 -3.20 -17.78 10.48
CA PHE A 298 -2.66 -16.61 9.79
C PHE A 298 -3.21 -16.54 8.36
N ILE A 299 -3.17 -17.65 7.61
CA ILE A 299 -3.70 -17.71 6.24
C ILE A 299 -5.20 -17.38 6.24
N SER A 300 -5.97 -17.98 7.15
CA SER A 300 -7.40 -17.66 7.30
C SER A 300 -7.66 -16.21 7.69
N ALA A 301 -6.75 -15.55 8.41
CA ALA A 301 -6.88 -14.13 8.76
C ALA A 301 -6.62 -13.23 7.55
N MET A 302 -5.64 -13.58 6.72
CA MET A 302 -5.30 -12.84 5.51
C MET A 302 -6.44 -12.92 4.47
N GLU A 303 -7.13 -14.06 4.38
CA GLU A 303 -8.32 -14.23 3.54
C GLU A 303 -9.54 -13.39 3.97
N GLU A 304 -9.52 -12.78 5.16
CA GLU A 304 -10.61 -11.94 5.69
C GLU A 304 -10.21 -10.47 5.87
N SER A 305 -9.00 -10.10 5.44
CA SER A 305 -8.56 -8.69 5.41
C SER A 305 -9.30 -7.88 4.36
N ASP A 306 -9.32 -6.56 4.54
CA ASP A 306 -10.06 -5.66 3.64
C ASP A 306 -9.62 -5.81 2.18
N GLU A 307 -8.31 -5.90 2.00
CA GLU A 307 -7.66 -6.22 0.74
C GLU A 307 -6.84 -7.49 0.89
N VAL A 308 -7.15 -8.48 0.07
CA VAL A 308 -6.47 -9.76 0.05
C VAL A 308 -5.41 -9.76 -1.05
N ILE A 309 -4.39 -10.60 -0.88
CA ILE A 309 -3.41 -10.86 -1.93
C ILE A 309 -3.83 -12.10 -2.71
N GLY A 310 -3.92 -11.97 -4.04
CA GLY A 310 -4.21 -13.03 -5.00
C GLY A 310 -2.97 -13.41 -5.83
N LYS A 311 -2.97 -14.63 -6.36
CA LYS A 311 -1.96 -15.10 -7.32
C LYS A 311 -2.67 -15.71 -8.53
N VAL A 312 -2.36 -15.19 -9.72
CA VAL A 312 -2.96 -15.65 -10.98
C VAL A 312 -1.86 -15.97 -11.98
N GLU A 313 -1.93 -17.15 -12.59
CA GLU A 313 -1.10 -17.50 -13.74
C GLU A 313 -1.87 -17.18 -15.03
N VAL A 314 -1.25 -16.41 -15.92
CA VAL A 314 -1.85 -16.02 -17.20
C VAL A 314 -1.72 -17.18 -18.17
N LYS A 315 -2.79 -17.95 -18.36
CA LYS A 315 -2.77 -19.07 -19.31
C LYS A 315 -2.76 -18.58 -20.77
N PRO A 316 -2.21 -19.37 -21.71
CA PRO A 316 -2.42 -19.12 -23.14
C PRO A 316 -3.91 -19.04 -23.46
N GLY A 317 -4.34 -18.01 -24.20
CA GLY A 317 -5.77 -17.75 -24.49
C GLY A 317 -6.51 -16.92 -23.44
N SER A 318 -5.86 -16.59 -22.31
CA SER A 318 -6.38 -15.66 -21.32
C SER A 318 -6.71 -14.30 -21.93
N LYS A 319 -7.77 -13.66 -21.46
CA LYS A 319 -8.11 -12.28 -21.83
C LYS A 319 -7.03 -11.26 -21.45
N LEU A 320 -6.12 -11.62 -20.55
CA LEU A 320 -5.00 -10.78 -20.13
C LEU A 320 -3.79 -10.92 -21.07
N ASP A 321 -3.71 -11.97 -21.89
CA ASP A 321 -2.56 -12.25 -22.74
C ASP A 321 -2.42 -11.20 -23.85
N GLY A 322 -1.27 -10.53 -23.87
CA GLY A 322 -0.92 -9.50 -24.85
C GLY A 322 -1.40 -8.09 -24.51
N LEU A 323 -2.20 -7.91 -23.44
CA LEU A 323 -2.63 -6.60 -22.96
C LEU A 323 -1.55 -5.95 -22.09
N THR A 324 -1.54 -4.62 -22.04
CA THR A 324 -0.77 -3.92 -21.01
C THR A 324 -1.51 -3.87 -19.67
N VAL A 325 -0.80 -3.52 -18.59
CA VAL A 325 -1.39 -3.29 -17.26
C VAL A 325 -2.56 -2.32 -17.31
N THR A 326 -2.46 -1.21 -18.06
CA THR A 326 -3.59 -0.28 -18.24
C THR A 326 -4.71 -0.89 -19.07
N GLU A 327 -4.39 -1.57 -20.18
CA GLU A 327 -5.39 -2.11 -21.10
C GLU A 327 -6.20 -3.27 -20.50
N CYS A 328 -5.63 -4.00 -19.55
CA CYS A 328 -6.30 -5.16 -18.94
C CYS A 328 -7.47 -4.79 -18.02
N GLY A 329 -7.57 -3.51 -17.63
CA GLY A 329 -8.70 -2.99 -16.85
C GLY A 329 -8.82 -3.54 -15.43
N LEU A 330 -7.87 -4.35 -14.95
CA LEU A 330 -7.96 -4.96 -13.61
C LEU A 330 -8.06 -3.89 -12.51
N GLN A 331 -7.23 -2.85 -12.60
CA GLN A 331 -7.26 -1.77 -11.62
C GLN A 331 -8.48 -0.84 -11.82
N SER A 332 -8.73 -0.37 -13.04
CA SER A 332 -9.80 0.61 -13.31
C SER A 332 -11.21 0.03 -13.15
N ASP A 333 -11.42 -1.22 -13.55
CA ASP A 333 -12.76 -1.80 -13.70
C ASP A 333 -13.10 -2.74 -12.53
N MET A 334 -12.07 -3.33 -11.90
CA MET A 334 -12.22 -4.30 -10.81
C MET A 334 -11.60 -3.85 -9.49
N GLY A 335 -10.80 -2.78 -9.46
CA GLY A 335 -10.06 -2.36 -8.27
C GLY A 335 -9.02 -3.40 -7.82
N ILE A 336 -8.40 -4.10 -8.77
CA ILE A 336 -7.38 -5.13 -8.52
C ILE A 336 -6.02 -4.64 -9.01
N GLN A 337 -5.10 -4.44 -8.07
CA GLN A 337 -3.76 -3.92 -8.33
C GLN A 337 -2.83 -5.07 -8.64
N ILE A 338 -2.02 -4.91 -9.69
CA ILE A 338 -0.92 -5.82 -9.95
C ILE A 338 0.27 -5.32 -9.14
N VAL A 339 0.58 -6.00 -8.03
CA VAL A 339 1.74 -5.67 -7.18
C VAL A 339 3.03 -6.04 -7.92
N THR A 340 3.05 -7.23 -8.53
CA THR A 340 4.21 -7.68 -9.29
C THR A 340 3.87 -8.73 -10.34
N ILE A 341 4.70 -8.79 -11.38
CA ILE A 341 4.62 -9.76 -12.48
C ILE A 341 5.92 -10.54 -12.53
N ARG A 342 5.84 -11.87 -12.35
CA ARG A 342 6.95 -12.75 -12.72
C ARG A 342 6.84 -13.06 -14.21
N LYS A 343 7.78 -12.54 -14.99
CA LYS A 343 7.84 -12.75 -16.44
C LYS A 343 8.22 -14.18 -16.77
N ALA A 344 7.38 -14.91 -17.50
CA ALA A 344 7.58 -16.32 -17.84
C ALA A 344 8.91 -16.56 -18.56
N ARG A 345 9.24 -15.67 -19.51
CA ARG A 345 10.37 -15.81 -20.42
C ARG A 345 11.73 -15.65 -19.74
N THR A 346 11.81 -14.78 -18.74
CA THR A 346 13.07 -14.41 -18.09
C THR A 346 13.17 -14.95 -16.67
N GLY A 347 12.04 -15.34 -16.06
CA GLY A 347 11.93 -15.65 -14.65
C GLY A 347 12.11 -14.44 -13.74
N LYS A 348 12.24 -13.22 -14.30
CA LYS A 348 12.44 -11.99 -13.54
C LYS A 348 11.11 -11.43 -13.05
N TRP A 349 11.14 -10.80 -11.90
CA TRP A 349 10.03 -10.04 -11.35
C TRP A 349 10.09 -8.60 -11.85
N GLU A 350 8.93 -8.08 -12.24
CA GLU A 350 8.67 -6.66 -12.47
C GLU A 350 7.74 -6.17 -11.36
N TYR A 351 8.20 -5.22 -10.56
CA TYR A 351 7.47 -4.67 -9.41
C TYR A 351 6.73 -3.42 -9.81
N HIS A 352 5.53 -3.24 -9.25
CA HIS A 352 4.65 -2.13 -9.57
C HIS A 352 4.69 -1.80 -11.07
N PRO A 353 4.32 -2.78 -11.91
CA PRO A 353 4.47 -2.66 -13.34
C PRO A 353 3.70 -1.44 -13.84
N LYS A 354 4.37 -0.59 -14.60
CA LYS A 354 3.77 0.62 -15.17
C LYS A 354 2.64 0.25 -16.12
N GLY A 355 1.77 1.21 -16.40
CA GLY A 355 0.63 1.02 -17.29
C GLY A 355 0.94 0.43 -18.68
N ASP A 356 2.15 0.67 -19.21
CA ASP A 356 2.63 0.16 -20.50
C ASP A 356 3.31 -1.22 -20.44
N THR A 357 3.53 -1.78 -19.23
CA THR A 357 4.06 -3.13 -19.05
C THR A 357 3.11 -4.15 -19.66
N LYS A 358 3.64 -5.02 -20.54
CA LYS A 358 2.86 -6.09 -21.19
C LYS A 358 2.75 -7.34 -20.33
N ILE A 359 1.52 -7.83 -20.23
CA ILE A 359 1.18 -9.12 -19.63
C ILE A 359 1.18 -10.17 -20.74
N GLU A 360 1.89 -11.27 -20.54
CA GLU A 360 2.05 -12.34 -21.54
C GLU A 360 1.65 -13.70 -20.95
N ALA A 361 1.22 -14.62 -21.79
CA ALA A 361 0.96 -15.99 -21.38
C ALA A 361 2.18 -16.64 -20.70
N GLY A 362 1.92 -17.30 -19.58
CA GLY A 362 2.88 -17.89 -18.65
C GLY A 362 3.31 -16.94 -17.52
N ASP A 363 2.99 -15.65 -17.61
CA ASP A 363 3.32 -14.72 -16.52
C ASP A 363 2.54 -15.07 -15.26
N VAL A 364 3.14 -14.82 -14.10
CA VAL A 364 2.48 -14.97 -12.80
C VAL A 364 2.28 -13.60 -12.19
N LEU A 365 1.03 -13.22 -11.98
CA LEU A 365 0.62 -11.96 -11.39
C LEU A 365 0.38 -12.16 -9.89
N ILE A 366 0.96 -11.29 -9.07
CA ILE A 366 0.57 -11.12 -7.68
C ILE A 366 -0.30 -9.87 -7.62
N LEU A 367 -1.48 -10.04 -7.05
CA LEU A 367 -2.56 -9.08 -7.10
C LEU A 367 -2.95 -8.65 -5.70
N LYS A 368 -3.40 -7.41 -5.53
CA LYS A 368 -3.98 -6.89 -4.28
C LYS A 368 -5.33 -6.25 -4.59
N GLY A 369 -6.31 -6.44 -3.71
CA GLY A 369 -7.61 -5.79 -3.83
C GLY A 369 -8.69 -6.52 -3.04
N ARG A 370 -9.94 -6.08 -3.22
CA ARG A 370 -11.09 -6.71 -2.54
C ARG A 370 -11.23 -8.18 -2.91
N LYS A 371 -11.60 -9.01 -1.93
CA LYS A 371 -11.74 -10.46 -2.10
C LYS A 371 -12.67 -10.84 -3.25
N GLU A 372 -13.84 -10.22 -3.34
CA GLU A 372 -14.82 -10.53 -4.37
C GLU A 372 -14.29 -10.24 -5.78
N ALA A 373 -13.44 -9.22 -5.92
CA ALA A 373 -12.82 -8.86 -7.18
C ALA A 373 -11.78 -9.92 -7.60
N ILE A 374 -10.87 -10.29 -6.68
CA ILE A 374 -9.85 -11.32 -6.93
C ILE A 374 -10.49 -12.69 -7.21
N ASP A 375 -11.53 -13.07 -6.48
CA ASP A 375 -12.27 -14.33 -6.70
C ASP A 375 -12.96 -14.34 -8.08
N SER A 376 -13.55 -13.21 -8.48
CA SER A 376 -14.16 -13.03 -9.79
C SER A 376 -13.12 -13.16 -10.91
N LEU A 377 -11.97 -12.52 -10.78
CA LEU A 377 -10.88 -12.63 -11.75
C LEU A 377 -10.35 -14.06 -11.86
N THR A 378 -10.12 -14.73 -10.73
CA THR A 378 -9.63 -16.12 -10.71
C THR A 378 -10.62 -17.06 -11.38
N SER A 379 -11.92 -16.85 -11.18
CA SER A 379 -12.97 -17.62 -11.86
C SER A 379 -12.96 -17.40 -13.38
N LEU A 380 -12.68 -16.17 -13.83
CA LEU A 380 -12.58 -15.82 -15.25
C LEU A 380 -11.35 -16.42 -15.93
N THR A 381 -10.22 -16.54 -15.22
CA THR A 381 -8.98 -17.14 -15.73
C THR A 381 -8.95 -18.66 -15.60
N ALA A 382 -9.78 -19.25 -14.73
CA ALA A 382 -9.92 -20.70 -14.58
C ALA A 382 -10.80 -21.36 -15.67
N MET A 383 -11.73 -20.62 -16.28
CA MET A 383 -12.65 -21.10 -17.32
C MET A 383 -12.00 -21.19 -18.72
N GLU A 384 -10.93 -21.96 -18.83
CA GLU A 384 -10.49 -22.56 -20.10
C GLU A 384 -9.72 -23.87 -19.87
N SER A 385 -10.05 -24.56 -18.77
CA SER A 385 -9.60 -25.93 -18.55
C SER A 385 -10.59 -26.85 -19.27
N ALA A 386 -10.25 -27.30 -20.47
CA ALA A 386 -10.96 -28.41 -21.12
C ALA A 386 -11.12 -29.56 -20.13
N PRO A 387 -12.25 -30.30 -20.14
CA PRO A 387 -12.48 -31.35 -19.17
C PRO A 387 -11.35 -32.38 -19.24
N ASN A 388 -10.65 -32.57 -18.12
CA ASN A 388 -9.70 -33.67 -17.97
C ASN A 388 -10.42 -34.98 -18.32
N GLU A 389 -9.92 -35.69 -19.33
CA GLU A 389 -10.35 -37.04 -19.62
C GLU A 389 -10.11 -37.91 -18.37
N PRO A 390 -11.12 -38.71 -17.96
CA PRO A 390 -10.98 -39.54 -16.78
C PRO A 390 -10.10 -40.75 -17.10
N GLY A 391 -8.90 -40.74 -16.52
CA GLY A 391 -8.16 -41.95 -16.20
C GLY A 391 -6.80 -42.07 -16.87
N GLN A 392 -5.75 -42.00 -16.07
CA GLN A 392 -4.72 -43.03 -16.07
C GLN A 392 -4.07 -43.10 -14.68
N VAL A 393 -3.95 -44.36 -14.25
CA VAL A 393 -3.70 -44.87 -12.89
C VAL A 393 -2.28 -44.59 -12.41
#